data_AF-A0A529GMM6-F1
#
_entry.id   AF-A0A529GMM6-F1
#
_cell.length_a   1.000
_cell.length_b   1.000
_cell.length_c   1.000
_cell.angle_alpha   90.00
_cell.angle_beta   90.00
_cell.angle_gamma   90.00
#
_symmetry.space_group_name_H-M   'P 1'
#
loop_
_entity.id
_entity.type
_entity.pdbx_description
1 polymer ?
#
loop_
_entity_poly.entity_id
_entity_poly.type
_entity_poly.pdbx_seq_one_letter_code
_entity_poly.pdbx_strand_id
1 'polypeptide(L)'
;MASVALTHLDPASRAAARGWSDLTIRNLFIIPTLVFLIVFNIFPLIYSLGYSFTNFAANRSEPWQFVGLQNYRELLSDDHIWSNFIITAKY
;
A
#
# COMPACT_ATOMS: atom_id res chain seq x y z
N MET A 1 43.55 32.07 30.60
CA MET A 1 42.53 31.29 31.35
C MET A 1 41.11 31.62 30.86
N ALA A 2 40.84 31.53 29.55
CA ALA A 2 39.56 31.97 28.96
C ALA A 2 38.97 30.91 28.01
N SER A 3 39.10 29.62 28.37
CA SER A 3 38.68 28.51 27.50
C SER A 3 37.65 27.55 28.12
N VAL A 4 37.16 27.82 29.34
CA VAL A 4 36.25 26.91 30.09
C VAL A 4 34.80 27.41 30.13
N ALA A 5 34.55 28.67 29.73
CA ALA A 5 33.22 29.28 29.85
C ALA A 5 32.23 28.87 28.75
N LEU A 6 32.68 28.25 27.64
CA LEU A 6 31.82 27.92 26.49
C LEU A 6 31.26 26.49 26.52
N THR A 7 31.60 25.66 27.51
CA THR A 7 31.20 24.24 27.57
C THR A 7 29.94 23.95 28.37
N HIS A 8 29.33 24.95 29.02
CA HIS A 8 28.02 24.80 29.66
C HIS A 8 26.94 25.40 28.76
N LEU A 9 26.46 24.61 27.81
CA LEU A 9 25.20 24.91 27.14
C LEU A 9 24.09 24.80 28.18
N ASP A 10 23.50 25.95 28.54
CA ASP A 10 22.40 26.03 29.49
C ASP A 10 21.22 25.18 28.99
N PRO A 11 20.85 24.09 29.71
CA PRO A 11 19.72 23.25 29.33
C PRO A 11 18.37 24.00 29.41
N ALA A 12 18.34 25.18 30.03
CA ALA A 12 17.17 26.07 30.09
C ALA A 12 17.07 27.04 28.91
N SER A 13 17.96 26.95 27.91
CA SER A 13 17.86 27.74 26.68
C SER A 13 16.50 27.49 26.01
N ARG A 14 15.66 28.51 25.96
CA ARG A 14 14.29 28.50 25.37
C ARG A 14 14.23 27.97 23.93
N ALA A 15 15.38 27.87 23.25
CA ALA A 15 15.52 27.22 21.96
C ALA A 15 15.25 25.69 22.01
N ALA A 16 15.62 25.01 23.10
CA ALA A 16 15.39 23.57 23.28
C ALA A 16 13.92 23.25 23.65
N ALA A 17 13.22 24.19 24.30
CA ALA A 17 11.84 24.00 24.76
C ALA A 17 10.77 24.07 23.65
N ARG A 18 11.17 24.31 22.39
CA ARG A 18 10.26 24.53 21.25
C ARG A 18 10.53 23.58 20.07
N GLY A 19 11.13 22.42 20.34
CA GLY A 19 11.30 21.35 19.35
C GLY A 19 10.01 20.54 19.18
N TRP A 20 9.75 20.06 17.96
CA TRP A 20 8.72 19.04 17.74
C TRP A 20 9.09 17.76 18.48
N SER A 21 8.10 17.04 19.01
CA SER A 21 8.36 15.76 19.69
C SER A 21 9.02 14.76 18.73
N ASP A 22 9.89 13.89 19.26
CA ASP A 22 10.54 12.82 18.47
C ASP A 22 9.53 11.98 17.68
N LEU A 23 8.33 11.76 18.25
CA LEU A 23 7.23 11.07 17.61
C LEU A 23 6.71 11.82 16.37
N THR A 24 6.58 13.15 16.45
CA THR A 24 6.16 14.00 15.33
C THR A 24 7.18 13.95 14.21
N ILE A 25 8.48 14.08 14.54
CA ILE A 25 9.57 14.04 13.56
C ILE A 25 9.61 12.66 12.89
N ARG A 26 9.59 11.57 13.67
CA ARG A 26 9.54 10.20 13.16
C ARG A 26 8.37 9.99 12.20
N ASN A 27 7.17 10.38 12.61
CA ASN A 27 5.97 10.18 11.79
C ASN A 27 6.00 11.02 10.51
N LEU A 28 6.58 12.22 10.53
CA LEU A 28 6.74 13.06 9.34
C LEU A 28 7.58 12.38 8.26
N PHE A 29 8.56 11.56 8.64
CA PHE A 29 9.37 10.80 7.68
C PHE A 29 8.75 9.46 7.29
N ILE A 30 8.10 8.75 8.22
CA ILE A 30 7.57 7.40 7.96
C ILE A 30 6.22 7.46 7.21
N ILE A 31 5.31 8.37 7.58
CA ILE A 31 3.96 8.43 7.02
C ILE A 31 3.97 8.63 5.50
N PRO A 32 4.76 9.56 4.91
CA PRO A 32 4.75 9.75 3.45
C PRO A 32 5.11 8.48 2.68
N THR A 33 6.11 7.74 3.14
CA THR A 33 6.51 6.46 2.52
C THR A 33 5.42 5.40 2.68
N LEU A 34 4.81 5.29 3.85
CA LEU A 34 3.70 4.35 4.06
C LEU A 34 2.50 4.68 3.19
N VAL A 35 2.13 5.96 3.10
CA VAL A 35 1.05 6.43 2.22
C VAL A 35 1.36 6.06 0.78
N PHE A 36 2.58 6.31 0.31
CA PHE A 36 3.01 5.92 -1.03
C PHE A 36 2.88 4.42 -1.25
N LEU A 37 3.40 3.59 -0.34
CA LEU A 37 3.29 2.13 -0.45
C LEU A 37 1.83 1.67 -0.51
N ILE A 38 0.96 2.20 0.35
CA ILE A 38 -0.46 1.83 0.38
C ILE A 38 -1.17 2.25 -0.91
N VAL A 39 -0.97 3.49 -1.37
CA VAL A 39 -1.63 4.02 -2.56
C VAL A 39 -1.18 3.31 -3.82
N PHE A 40 0.10 2.98 -3.94
CA PHE A 40 0.61 2.37 -5.17
C PHE A 40 0.57 0.84 -5.19
N ASN A 41 0.52 0.17 -4.03
CA ASN A 41 0.44 -1.29 -3.97
C ASN A 41 -0.93 -1.78 -3.55
N ILE A 42 -1.48 -1.28 -2.45
CA ILE A 42 -2.68 -1.86 -1.84
C ILE A 42 -3.95 -1.40 -2.55
N PHE A 43 -4.04 -0.11 -2.89
CA PHE A 43 -5.20 0.44 -3.60
C PHE A 43 -5.48 -0.27 -4.95
N PRO A 44 -4.52 -0.43 -5.88
CA PRO A 44 -4.82 -1.10 -7.15
C PRO A 44 -5.19 -2.58 -6.97
N LEU A 45 -4.65 -3.26 -5.95
CA LEU A 45 -5.01 -4.64 -5.65
C LEU A 45 -6.46 -4.75 -5.17
N ILE A 46 -6.89 -3.89 -4.24
CA ILE A 46 -8.29 -3.88 -3.77
C ILE A 46 -9.23 -3.53 -4.92
N TYR A 47 -8.85 -2.56 -5.76
CA TYR A 47 -9.64 -2.14 -6.91
C TYR A 47 -9.78 -3.27 -7.95
N SER A 48 -8.68 -3.95 -8.27
CA SER A 48 -8.68 -5.13 -9.15
C SER A 48 -9.50 -6.28 -8.58
N LEU A 49 -9.39 -6.53 -7.27
CA LEU A 49 -10.21 -7.52 -6.58
C LEU A 49 -11.69 -7.14 -6.65
N GLY A 50 -12.06 -5.88 -6.47
CA GLY A 50 -13.43 -5.39 -6.65
C GLY A 50 -13.96 -5.70 -8.06
N TYR A 51 -13.17 -5.41 -9.10
CA TYR A 51 -13.54 -5.74 -10.49
C TYR A 51 -13.72 -7.23 -10.74
N SER A 52 -12.98 -8.10 -10.04
CA SER A 52 -13.11 -9.55 -10.20
C SER A 52 -14.50 -10.10 -9.87
N PHE A 53 -15.33 -9.35 -9.12
CA PHE A 53 -16.72 -9.70 -8.82
C PHE A 53 -17.72 -9.10 -9.82
N THR A 54 -17.24 -8.47 -10.88
CA THR A 54 -18.06 -7.85 -11.93
C THR A 54 -17.81 -8.51 -13.28
N ASN A 55 -18.70 -8.31 -14.26
CA ASN A 55 -18.51 -8.77 -15.64
C ASN A 55 -17.60 -7.84 -16.46
N PHE A 56 -16.76 -7.02 -15.82
CA PHE A 56 -15.96 -6.01 -16.48
C PHE A 56 -14.99 -6.64 -17.49
N ALA A 57 -15.13 -6.26 -18.75
CA ALA A 57 -14.23 -6.66 -19.82
C ALA A 57 -13.96 -5.45 -20.72
N ALA A 58 -12.69 -5.04 -20.83
CA ALA A 58 -12.30 -3.85 -21.58
C ALA A 58 -12.64 -3.92 -23.09
N ASN A 59 -12.90 -5.12 -23.61
CA ASN A 59 -13.28 -5.37 -25.00
C ASN A 59 -14.79 -5.54 -25.22
N ARG A 60 -15.63 -5.46 -24.18
CA ARG A 60 -17.08 -5.60 -24.29
C ARG A 60 -17.75 -4.24 -24.12
N SER A 61 -18.76 -3.95 -24.94
CA SER A 61 -19.60 -2.75 -24.82
C SER A 61 -20.75 -2.93 -23.82
N GLU A 62 -20.84 -4.09 -23.18
CA GLU A 62 -21.83 -4.40 -22.14
C GLU A 62 -21.61 -3.48 -20.91
N PRO A 63 -22.69 -3.02 -20.26
CA PRO A 63 -22.54 -2.27 -19.01
C PRO A 63 -21.91 -3.16 -17.94
N TRP A 64 -21.05 -2.55 -17.12
CA TRP A 64 -20.53 -3.19 -15.91
C TRP A 64 -21.67 -3.60 -14.96
N GLN A 65 -21.66 -4.87 -14.55
CA GLN A 65 -22.64 -5.46 -13.66
C GLN A 65 -21.91 -6.27 -12.60
N PHE A 66 -22.38 -6.17 -11.36
CA PHE A 66 -21.90 -7.00 -10.26
C PHE A 66 -22.49 -8.41 -10.38
N VAL A 67 -21.62 -9.40 -10.62
CA VAL A 67 -21.99 -10.81 -10.81
C VAL A 67 -21.60 -11.69 -9.61
N GLY A 68 -21.05 -11.07 -8.55
CA GLY A 68 -20.64 -11.77 -7.34
C GLY A 68 -19.56 -12.82 -7.62
N LEU A 69 -19.80 -14.06 -7.19
CA LEU A 69 -18.84 -15.16 -7.30
C LEU A 69 -18.91 -15.94 -8.62
N GLN A 70 -19.73 -15.51 -9.58
CA GLN A 70 -19.94 -16.25 -10.82
C GLN A 70 -18.62 -16.49 -11.58
N ASN A 71 -17.79 -15.46 -11.74
CA ASN A 71 -16.48 -15.55 -12.39
C ASN A 71 -15.57 -16.61 -11.74
N TYR A 72 -15.59 -16.68 -10.41
CA TYR A 72 -14.82 -17.66 -9.65
C TYR A 72 -15.36 -19.08 -9.81
N ARG A 73 -16.68 -19.25 -9.81
CA ARG A 73 -17.30 -20.56 -10.03
C ARG A 73 -16.95 -21.09 -11.42
N GLU A 74 -17.08 -20.26 -12.45
CA GLU A 74 -16.73 -20.61 -13.83
C GLU A 74 -15.25 -21.00 -13.92
N LEU A 75 -14.35 -20.15 -13.40
CA LEU A 75 -12.91 -20.39 -13.37
C LEU A 75 -12.55 -21.72 -12.69
N LEU A 76 -13.14 -22.01 -11.52
CA LEU A 76 -12.83 -23.21 -10.76
C LEU A 76 -13.45 -24.48 -11.35
N SER A 77 -14.49 -24.36 -12.18
CA SER A 77 -15.15 -25.47 -12.85
C SER A 77 -14.63 -25.79 -14.25
N ASP A 78 -13.70 -24.98 -14.79
CA ASP A 78 -13.20 -25.12 -16.14
C ASP A 78 -11.96 -26.03 -16.20
N ASP A 79 -12.17 -27.27 -16.64
CA ASP A 79 -11.11 -28.28 -16.81
C ASP A 79 -9.98 -27.83 -17.75
N HIS A 80 -10.28 -27.01 -18.75
CA HIS A 80 -9.28 -26.51 -19.70
C HIS A 80 -8.33 -25.52 -19.00
N ILE A 81 -8.87 -24.62 -18.18
CA ILE A 81 -8.06 -23.69 -17.39
C ILE A 81 -7.14 -24.45 -16.44
N TRP A 82 -7.66 -25.47 -15.74
CA TRP A 82 -6.85 -26.30 -14.84
C TRP A 82 -5.76 -27.09 -15.57
N SER A 83 -6.06 -27.64 -16.74
CA SER A 83 -5.04 -28.30 -17.57
C SER A 83 -3.89 -27.36 -17.90
N ASN A 84 -4.18 -26.12 -18.30
CA ASN A 84 -3.16 -25.12 -18.61
C ASN A 84 -2.35 -24.72 -17.37
N PHE A 85 -3.01 -24.64 -16.20
CA PHE A 85 -2.34 -24.36 -14.93
C PHE A 85 -1.34 -25.45 -14.54
N ILE A 86 -1.73 -26.73 -14.69
CA ILE A 86 -0.85 -27.87 -14.43
C ILE A 86 0.34 -27.89 -15.38
N ILE A 87 0.12 -27.62 -16.67
CA ILE A 87 1.20 -27.51 -17.66
C ILE A 87 2.20 -26.42 -17.23
N THR A 88 1.70 -25.25 -16.82
CA THR A 88 2.55 -24.13 -16.37
C THR A 88 3.32 -24.48 -15.10
N ALA A 89 2.71 -25.20 -14.16
CA ALA A 89 3.39 -25.62 -12.93
C ALA A 89 4.42 -26.74 -13.14
N LYS A 90 4.31 -27.50 -14.24
CA LYS A 90 5.17 -28.64 -14.55
C LYS A 90 6.53 -28.22 -15.14
N TYR A 91 6.57 -27.09 -15.86
CA TYR A 91 7.77 -26.57 -16.52
C TYR A 91 8.35 -25.38 -15.77
#